data_AF-A0A131Z788-F1
#
_entry.id   AF-A0A131Z788-F1
#
_cell.length_a   1.000
_cell.length_b   1.000
_cell.length_c   1.000
_cell.angle_alpha   90.00
_cell.angle_beta   90.00
_cell.angle_gamma   90.00
#
_symmetry.space_group_name_H-M   'P 1'
#
loop_
_entity.id
_entity.type
_entity.pdbx_description
1 polymer ?
#
loop_
_entity_poly.entity_id
_entity_poly.type
_entity_poly.pdbx_seq_one_letter_code
_entity_poly.pdbx_strand_id
1 'polypeptide(L)'
;LWLAAILLVLNAWRCDALDEEAKKKSCKPGEAFGCNSPTPCGEKTCGVERHGPCTLACALGCWCRDTLYRRKRDNKCVPKHECLL
;
A
#
# COMPACT_ATOMS: atom_id res chain seq x y z
N LEU A 1 -27.99 30.22 7.23
CA LEU A 1 -26.75 29.83 7.94
C LEU A 1 -26.55 28.31 8.01
N TRP A 2 -27.56 27.52 8.33
CA TRP A 2 -27.43 26.05 8.48
C TRP A 2 -27.14 25.32 7.16
N LEU A 3 -27.76 25.75 6.05
CA LEU A 3 -27.49 25.20 4.73
C LEU A 3 -26.03 25.40 4.28
N ALA A 4 -25.43 26.54 4.62
CA ALA A 4 -24.02 26.80 4.32
C ALA A 4 -23.08 25.89 5.12
N ALA A 5 -23.39 25.66 6.41
CA ALA A 5 -22.65 24.70 7.24
C ALA A 5 -22.79 23.26 6.71
N ILE A 6 -24.00 22.85 6.33
CA ILE A 6 -24.25 21.52 5.72
C ILE A 6 -23.48 21.37 4.42
N LEU A 7 -23.48 22.38 3.54
CA LEU A 7 -22.72 22.36 2.29
C LEU A 7 -21.21 22.28 2.53
N LEU A 8 -20.68 23.00 3.53
CA LEU A 8 -19.26 22.92 3.89
C LEU A 8 -18.87 21.53 4.40
N VAL A 9 -19.69 20.91 5.26
CA VAL A 9 -19.45 19.55 5.76
C VAL A 9 -19.52 18.52 4.63
N LEU A 10 -20.51 18.61 3.74
CA LEU A 10 -20.64 17.72 2.58
C LEU A 10 -19.47 17.86 1.60
N ASN A 11 -18.98 19.08 1.36
CA ASN A 11 -17.84 19.32 0.47
C ASN A 11 -16.53 18.80 1.08
N ALA A 12 -16.31 18.98 2.39
CA ALA A 12 -15.12 18.45 3.08
C ALA A 12 -15.05 16.91 3.01
N TRP A 13 -16.15 16.21 3.31
CA TRP A 13 -16.23 14.75 3.19
C TRP A 13 -15.92 14.23 1.77
N ARG A 14 -16.27 15.02 0.74
CA ARG A 14 -16.06 14.63 -0.65
C ARG A 14 -14.60 14.76 -1.08
N CYS A 15 -13.85 15.69 -0.49
CA CYS A 15 -12.41 15.83 -0.75
C CYS A 15 -11.61 14.65 -0.18
N ASP A 16 -11.92 14.19 1.05
CA ASP A 16 -11.21 13.07 1.69
C ASP A 16 -11.42 11.75 0.93
N ALA A 17 -12.64 11.50 0.44
CA ALA A 17 -12.96 10.29 -0.33
C ALA A 17 -12.23 10.23 -1.67
N LEU A 18 -12.10 11.36 -2.37
CA LEU A 18 -11.37 11.45 -3.64
C LEU A 18 -9.87 11.24 -3.44
N ASP A 19 -9.30 11.72 -2.34
CA ASP A 19 -7.88 11.55 -2.01
C ASP A 19 -7.55 10.07 -1.72
N GLU A 20 -8.39 9.36 -0.97
CA GLU A 20 -8.23 7.92 -0.73
C GLU A 20 -8.41 7.08 -2.00
N GLU A 21 -9.34 7.45 -2.89
CA GLU A 21 -9.52 6.76 -4.16
C GLU A 21 -8.34 7.01 -5.12
N ALA A 22 -7.80 8.24 -5.13
CA ALA A 22 -6.61 8.59 -5.89
C ALA A 22 -5.36 7.86 -5.37
N LYS A 23 -5.18 7.77 -4.05
CA LYS A 23 -4.12 6.97 -3.41
C LYS A 23 -4.21 5.49 -3.79
N LYS A 24 -5.40 4.90 -3.75
CA LYS A 24 -5.63 3.51 -4.21
C LYS A 24 -5.27 3.31 -5.68
N LYS A 25 -5.61 4.27 -6.55
CA LYS A 25 -5.29 4.23 -7.99
C LYS A 25 -3.82 4.52 -8.30
N SER A 26 -3.06 5.09 -7.37
CA SER A 26 -1.65 5.47 -7.59
C SER A 26 -0.67 4.29 -7.49
N CYS A 27 -1.08 3.16 -6.92
CA CYS A 27 -0.20 2.01 -6.74
C CYS A 27 0.17 1.36 -8.08
N LYS A 28 1.40 0.85 -8.17
CA LYS A 28 1.92 0.22 -9.38
C LYS A 28 1.24 -1.13 -9.64
N PRO A 29 1.32 -1.67 -10.87
CA PRO A 29 0.87 -3.02 -11.15
C PRO A 29 1.49 -4.03 -10.17
N GLY A 30 0.64 -4.89 -9.59
CA GLY A 30 1.04 -5.86 -8.57
C GLY A 30 1.03 -5.34 -7.14
N GLU A 31 0.74 -4.06 -6.92
CA GLU A 31 0.58 -3.46 -5.59
C GLU A 31 -0.90 -3.33 -5.19
N ALA A 32 -1.12 -3.13 -3.89
CA ALA A 32 -2.38 -2.75 -3.29
C ALA A 32 -2.12 -1.68 -2.22
N PHE A 33 -2.95 -0.63 -2.20
CA PHE A 33 -2.90 0.36 -1.13
C PHE A 33 -3.48 -0.26 0.15
N GLY A 34 -2.75 -0.16 1.25
CA GLY A 34 -3.18 -0.71 2.53
C GLY A 34 -2.18 -0.46 3.64
N CYS A 35 -2.46 -1.04 4.80
CA CYS A 35 -1.55 -1.02 5.93
C CYS A 35 -0.80 -2.35 5.99
N ASN A 36 0.53 -2.32 5.91
CA ASN A 36 1.35 -3.51 6.08
C ASN A 36 2.53 -3.21 6.99
N SER A 37 3.06 -4.24 7.63
CA SER A 37 4.29 -4.10 8.39
C SER A 37 5.46 -3.90 7.43
N PRO A 38 6.42 -3.00 7.72
CA PRO A 38 7.61 -2.89 6.90
C PRO A 38 8.44 -4.19 6.91
N THR A 39 9.34 -4.33 5.93
CA THR A 39 10.34 -5.40 5.93
C THR A 39 11.18 -5.32 7.22
N PRO A 40 11.62 -6.45 7.80
CA PRO A 40 11.68 -7.78 7.20
C PRO A 40 10.43 -8.62 7.43
N CYS A 41 9.34 -8.14 8.04
CA CYS A 41 8.29 -9.05 8.53
C CYS A 41 6.97 -9.02 7.71
N GLY A 42 6.62 -7.89 7.09
CA GLY A 42 5.40 -7.80 6.29
C GLY A 42 5.64 -8.15 4.83
N GLU A 43 6.00 -7.17 4.00
CA GLU A 43 6.16 -7.39 2.58
C GLU A 43 7.31 -8.33 2.21
N LYS A 44 7.01 -9.30 1.33
CA LYS A 44 7.99 -10.24 0.76
C LYS A 44 8.97 -9.51 -0.15
N THR A 45 10.26 -9.72 0.06
CA THR A 45 11.33 -9.10 -0.74
C THR A 45 12.22 -10.19 -1.35
N CYS A 46 12.59 -10.03 -2.62
CA CYS A 46 13.52 -10.96 -3.27
C CYS A 46 14.86 -11.02 -2.52
N GLY A 47 15.37 -12.23 -2.31
CA GLY A 47 16.62 -12.48 -1.57
C GLY A 47 16.49 -12.43 -0.04
N VAL A 48 15.26 -12.37 0.49
CA VAL A 48 14.99 -12.47 1.93
C VAL A 48 14.18 -13.75 2.18
N GLU A 49 14.80 -14.74 2.84
CA GLU A 49 14.15 -16.04 3.09
C GLU A 49 13.38 -16.10 4.41
N ARG A 50 13.71 -15.23 5.38
CA ARG A 50 13.09 -15.24 6.71
C ARG A 50 12.50 -13.88 7.04
N HIS A 51 11.21 -13.92 7.36
CA HIS A 51 10.50 -12.80 7.95
C HIS A 51 10.62 -12.90 9.48
N GLY A 52 11.15 -11.85 10.11
CA GLY A 52 11.24 -11.77 11.57
C GLY A 52 9.86 -11.52 12.22
N PRO A 53 9.77 -11.47 13.56
CA PRO A 53 8.52 -11.10 14.22
C PRO A 53 8.06 -9.68 13.82
N CYS A 54 6.77 -9.51 13.53
CA CYS A 54 6.18 -8.20 13.28
C CYS A 54 5.73 -7.51 14.56
N THR A 55 5.95 -6.20 14.62
CA THR A 55 5.23 -5.32 15.55
C THR A 55 3.77 -5.17 15.09
N LEU A 56 2.88 -4.76 16.00
CA LEU A 56 1.50 -4.40 15.63
C LEU A 56 1.40 -3.10 14.82
N ALA A 57 2.51 -2.35 14.70
CA ALA A 57 2.57 -1.15 13.88
C ALA A 57 2.65 -1.51 12.39
N CYS A 58 1.80 -0.87 11.59
CA CYS A 58 1.83 -0.96 10.13
C CYS A 58 1.99 0.45 9.53
N ALA A 59 2.59 0.51 8.36
CA ALA A 59 2.68 1.73 7.56
C ALA A 59 1.61 1.69 6.46
N LEU A 60 0.94 2.82 6.25
CA LEU A 60 0.03 3.01 5.12
C LEU A 60 0.83 3.28 3.85
N GLY A 61 0.51 2.57 2.77
CA GLY A 61 1.22 2.72 1.51
C GLY A 61 0.82 1.67 0.47
N CYS A 62 1.57 1.62 -0.63
CA CYS A 62 1.42 0.60 -1.66
C CYS A 62 2.32 -0.59 -1.36
N TRP A 63 1.71 -1.77 -1.22
CA TRP A 63 2.40 -3.01 -0.84
C TRP A 63 2.18 -4.07 -1.91
N CYS A 64 3.15 -4.95 -2.12
CA CYS A 64 2.99 -6.12 -2.99
C CYS A 64 1.86 -6.99 -2.46
N ARG A 65 1.03 -7.48 -3.39
CA ARG A 65 -0.01 -8.46 -3.06
C ARG A 65 0.62 -9.74 -2.50
N ASP A 66 -0.12 -10.48 -1.67
CA ASP A 66 0.35 -11.54 -0.77
C ASP A 66 1.23 -12.65 -1.38
N THR A 67 1.27 -12.81 -2.70
CA THR A 67 2.08 -13.83 -3.40
C THR A 67 3.29 -13.27 -4.16
N LEU A 68 3.37 -11.95 -4.30
CA LEU A 68 4.43 -11.25 -5.03
C LEU A 68 5.54 -10.83 -4.09
N TYR A 69 6.74 -10.73 -4.65
CA TYR A 69 7.96 -10.33 -3.99
C TYR A 69 8.43 -9.02 -4.59
N ARG A 70 8.81 -8.06 -3.73
CA ARG A 70 9.45 -6.83 -4.19
C ARG A 70 10.86 -7.13 -4.63
N ARG A 71 11.12 -6.91 -5.92
CA ARG A 71 12.43 -7.09 -6.52
C ARG A 71 13.25 -5.79 -6.38
N LYS A 72 14.45 -5.89 -5.81
CA LYS A 72 15.27 -4.71 -5.47
C LYS A 72 15.71 -3.88 -6.68
N ARG A 73 15.92 -4.52 -7.84
CA ARG A 73 16.50 -3.83 -9.02
C ARG A 73 15.59 -2.78 -9.64
N ASP A 74 14.28 -3.01 -9.62
CA ASP A 74 13.28 -2.17 -10.30
C ASP A 74 12.05 -1.86 -9.41
N ASN A 75 12.10 -2.29 -8.14
CA ASN A 75 11.03 -2.13 -7.16
C ASN A 75 9.67 -2.70 -7.60
N LYS A 76 9.64 -3.62 -8.57
CA LYS A 76 8.41 -4.27 -9.03
C LYS A 76 8.03 -5.44 -8.12
N CYS A 77 6.73 -5.63 -7.96
CA CYS A 77 6.15 -6.81 -7.34
C CYS A 77 6.04 -7.92 -8.38
N VAL A 78 6.81 -8.98 -8.21
CA VAL A 78 6.90 -10.09 -9.16
C VAL A 78 6.72 -11.45 -8.48
N PRO A 79 6.29 -12.49 -9.21
CA PRO A 79 6.34 -13.85 -8.70
C PRO A 79 7.75 -14.24 -8.24
N LYS A 80 7.85 -15.13 -7.24
CA LYS A 80 9.14 -15.54 -6.65
C LYS A 80 10.16 -16.04 -7.70
N HIS A 81 9.71 -16.73 -8.73
CA HIS A 81 10.60 -17.25 -9.78
C HIS A 81 11.27 -16.14 -10.61
N GLU A 82 10.69 -14.94 -10.66
CA GLU A 82 11.26 -13.77 -11.33
C GLU A 82 12.23 -12.96 -10.44
N CYS A 83 12.46 -13.39 -9.20
CA CYS A 83 13.47 -12.81 -8.31
C CYS A 83 14.90 -13.16 -8.75
N LEU A 84 15.07 -14.25 -9.50
CA LEU A 84 16.36 -14.76 -9.97
C LEU A 84 16.78 -14.14 -11.31
N LEU A 85 15.85 -13.45 -11.97
CA LEU A 85 16.08 -12.66 -13.17
C LEU A 85 16.60 -11.28 -12.79
#